data_AF-A0A084B545-F1
#
_entry.id   AF-A0A084B545-F1
#
_cell.length_a   1.000
_cell.length_b   1.000
_cell.length_c   1.000
_cell.angle_alpha   90.00
_cell.angle_beta   90.00
_cell.angle_gamma   90.00
#
_symmetry.space_group_name_H-M   'P 1'
#
loop_
_entity.id
_entity.type
_entity.pdbx_description
1 polymer ?
#
loop_
_entity_poly.entity_id
_entity_poly.type
_entity_poly.pdbx_seq_one_letter_code
_entity_poly.pdbx_strand_id
1 'polypeptide(L)' 'MPQTRNISKDAALEGMHEQPEEISNQARGHKANLSNPNTSKDSKENSKQVLEDLGGEEAFYGKQEGNSK' A
#
# COMPACT_ATOMS: atom_id res chain seq x y z
N MET A 1 15.05 -39.51 -3.16
CA MET A 1 15.62 -38.38 -2.39
C MET A 1 14.65 -37.21 -2.50
N PRO A 2 14.12 -36.69 -1.38
CA PRO A 2 13.25 -35.52 -1.40
C PRO A 2 14.05 -34.33 -1.92
N GLN A 3 13.58 -33.73 -3.01
CA GLN A 3 14.17 -32.51 -3.54
C GLN A 3 13.85 -31.40 -2.54
N THR A 4 14.83 -31.05 -1.72
CA THR A 4 14.78 -29.91 -0.83
C THR A 4 14.52 -28.68 -1.68
N ARG A 5 13.32 -28.10 -1.55
CA ARG A 5 13.04 -26.78 -2.10
C ARG A 5 13.88 -25.81 -1.29
N ASN A 6 15.05 -25.49 -1.82
CA ASN A 6 15.93 -24.45 -1.29
C ASN A 6 15.13 -23.16 -1.15
N ILE A 7 15.17 -22.61 0.07
CA ILE A 7 14.43 -21.43 0.54
C ILE A 7 15.09 -20.17 -0.05
N SER A 8 15.23 -20.14 -1.38
CA SER A 8 16.02 -19.16 -2.13
C SER A 8 15.14 -18.30 -3.03
N LYS A 9 13.92 -17.98 -2.57
CA LYS A 9 13.05 -17.00 -3.26
C LYS A 9 12.32 -16.03 -2.33
N ASP A 10 12.31 -16.24 -1.02
CA ASP A 10 11.54 -15.39 -0.09
C ASP A 10 12.38 -14.31 0.60
N ALA A 11 13.71 -14.33 0.48
CA ALA A 11 14.62 -13.43 1.22
C ALA A 11 15.43 -12.45 0.35
N ALA A 12 15.15 -12.35 -0.96
CA ALA A 12 15.97 -11.59 -1.92
C ALA A 12 15.16 -10.65 -2.82
N LEU A 13 14.09 -10.05 -2.30
CA LEU A 13 13.51 -8.82 -2.85
C LEU A 13 13.64 -7.68 -1.83
N GLU A 14 14.85 -7.54 -1.28
CA GLU A 14 15.30 -6.27 -0.72
C GLU A 14 15.57 -5.31 -1.88
N GLY A 15 14.66 -4.38 -2.10
CA GLY A 15 14.83 -3.32 -3.09
C GLY A 15 13.50 -2.74 -3.53
N MET A 16 12.95 -1.81 -2.75
CA MET A 16 12.05 -0.75 -3.22
C MET A 16 10.92 -1.18 -4.18
N HIS A 17 10.31 -2.34 -3.99
CA HIS A 17 9.05 -2.69 -4.63
C HIS A 17 7.97 -2.49 -3.57
N GLU A 18 7.47 -1.26 -3.45
CA GLU A 18 6.18 -1.01 -2.78
C GLU A 18 5.14 -1.85 -3.51
N GLN A 19 4.80 -3.00 -2.91
CA GLN A 19 3.78 -3.86 -3.46
C GLN A 19 2.48 -3.05 -3.57
N PRO A 20 1.66 -3.25 -4.61
CA PRO A 20 0.41 -2.50 -4.77
C PRO A 20 -0.51 -2.64 -3.54
N GLU A 21 -0.40 -3.75 -2.80
CA GLU A 21 -1.03 -3.92 -1.49
C GLU A 21 -0.55 -2.93 -0.43
N GLU A 22 0.74 -2.67 -0.34
CA GLU A 22 1.33 -1.77 0.65
C GLU A 22 0.88 -0.33 0.39
N ILE A 23 0.90 0.10 -0.88
CA ILE A 23 0.39 1.42 -1.31
C ILE A 23 -1.09 1.55 -0.92
N SER A 24 -1.91 0.53 -1.22
CA SER A 24 -3.32 0.49 -0.85
C SER A 24 -3.54 0.58 0.67
N ASN A 25 -2.72 -0.13 1.46
CA ASN A 25 -2.80 -0.12 2.92
C ASN A 25 -2.43 1.25 3.50
N GLN A 26 -1.36 1.87 3.01
CA GLN A 26 -0.94 3.20 3.43
C GLN A 26 -1.99 4.25 3.08
N ALA A 27 -2.52 4.24 1.85
CA ALA A 27 -3.58 5.15 1.43
C ALA A 27 -4.82 5.05 2.34
N ARG A 28 -5.24 3.84 2.72
CA ARG A 28 -6.35 3.65 3.68
C ARG A 28 -6.05 4.27 5.03
N GLY A 29 -4.84 4.08 5.55
CA GLY A 29 -4.41 4.64 6.83
C GLY A 29 -4.45 6.18 6.83
N HIS A 30 -3.89 6.79 5.79
CA HIS A 30 -3.92 8.25 5.65
C HIS A 30 -5.35 8.79 5.48
N LYS A 31 -6.22 8.11 4.72
CA LYS A 31 -7.64 8.49 4.57
C LYS A 31 -8.41 8.42 5.89
N ALA A 32 -8.13 7.40 6.71
CA ALA A 32 -8.67 7.31 8.06
C ALA A 32 -8.19 8.47 8.95
N ASN A 33 -6.91 8.85 8.83
CA ASN A 33 -6.34 9.99 9.56
C ASN A 33 -7.01 11.33 9.18
N LEU A 34 -7.34 11.52 7.90
CA LEU A 34 -8.10 12.71 7.45
C LEU A 34 -9.51 12.78 8.07
N SER A 35 -10.16 11.64 8.17
CA SER A 35 -11.53 11.51 8.67
C SER A 35 -11.61 11.61 10.20
N ASN A 36 -10.52 11.37 10.91
CA ASN A 36 -10.49 11.43 12.37
C ASN A 36 -10.65 12.89 12.86
N PRO A 37 -11.71 13.23 13.62
CA PRO A 37 -11.90 14.59 14.15
C PRO A 37 -10.84 14.98 15.18
N ASN A 38 -10.17 14.00 15.81
CA ASN A 38 -9.15 14.22 16.83
C ASN A 38 -7.73 14.40 16.25
N THR A 39 -7.54 14.23 14.94
CA THR A 39 -6.24 14.44 14.29
C THR A 39 -5.97 15.92 14.11
N SER A 40 -4.74 16.36 14.37
CA SER A 40 -4.31 17.74 14.18
C SER A 40 -4.36 18.17 12.71
N LYS A 41 -4.49 19.48 12.48
CA LYS A 41 -4.54 20.04 11.12
C LYS A 41 -3.29 19.69 10.31
N ASP A 42 -2.11 19.82 10.92
CA ASP A 42 -0.82 19.55 10.26
C ASP A 42 -0.68 18.07 9.87
N SER A 43 -1.14 17.15 10.73
CA SER A 43 -1.12 15.71 10.44
C SER A 43 -2.07 15.36 9.30
N LYS A 44 -3.24 16.02 9.22
CA LYS A 44 -4.14 15.88 8.09
C LYS A 44 -3.51 16.40 6.81
N GLU A 45 -2.89 17.56 6.84
CA GLU A 45 -2.26 18.12 5.64
C GLU A 45 -1.15 17.22 5.10
N ASN A 46 -0.27 16.72 5.99
CA ASN A 46 0.73 15.73 5.62
C ASN A 46 0.11 14.45 5.03
N SER A 47 -1.00 13.98 5.61
CA SER A 47 -1.68 12.78 5.10
C SER A 47 -2.32 12.99 3.74
N LYS A 48 -2.77 14.20 3.41
CA LYS A 48 -3.24 14.52 2.05
C LYS A 48 -2.09 14.49 1.06
N GLN A 49 -0.96 15.11 1.39
CA GLN A 49 0.20 15.15 0.50
C GLN A 49 0.69 13.73 0.18
N VAL A 50 0.83 12.88 1.21
CA VAL A 50 1.23 11.48 1.00
C VAL A 50 0.19 10.71 0.18
N LEU A 51 -1.11 10.95 0.39
CA LEU A 51 -2.14 10.34 -0.44
C LEU A 51 -2.02 10.74 -1.92
N GLU A 52 -1.74 12.00 -2.21
CA GLU A 52 -1.51 12.47 -3.58
C GLU A 52 -0.26 11.80 -4.19
N ASP A 53 0.83 11.73 -3.43
CA ASP A 53 2.09 11.10 -3.88
C ASP A 53 1.93 9.60 -4.15
N LEU A 54 1.08 8.90 -3.39
CA LEU A 54 0.76 7.48 -3.57
C LEU A 54 -0.13 7.20 -4.79
N GLY A 55 -0.63 8.23 -5.51
CA GLY A 55 -1.54 8.09 -6.65
C GLY A 55 -3.01 8.40 -6.33
N GLY A 56 -3.28 9.08 -5.22
CA GLY A 56 -4.60 9.57 -4.84
C GLY A 56 -5.63 8.45 -4.65
N GLU A 57 -6.86 8.69 -5.14
CA GLU A 57 -7.93 7.68 -5.15
C GLU A 57 -7.60 6.50 -6.10
N GLU A 58 -6.71 6.72 -7.09
CA GLU A 58 -6.35 5.76 -8.15
C GLU A 58 -5.46 4.62 -7.66
N ALA A 59 -4.66 4.89 -6.62
CA ALA A 59 -3.87 3.90 -5.87
C ALA A 59 -4.72 2.71 -5.35
N PHE A 60 -6.04 2.90 -5.28
CA PHE A 60 -6.99 1.90 -4.82
C PHE A 60 -7.56 0.99 -5.94
N TYR A 61 -7.54 1.45 -7.20
CA TYR A 61 -8.27 0.81 -8.30
C TYR A 61 -7.49 -0.27 -9.05
N GLY A 62 -6.18 -0.43 -8.81
CA GLY A 62 -5.35 -1.45 -9.47
C GLY A 62 -5.71 -2.93 -9.18
N LYS A 63 -6.71 -3.20 -8.32
CA LYS A 63 -7.15 -4.55 -7.96
C LYS A 63 -8.54 -4.96 -8.44
N GLN A 64 -9.27 -4.10 -9.15
CA GLN A 64 -10.64 -4.40 -9.59
C GLN A 64 -10.76 -4.89 -11.04
N GLU A 65 -9.77 -5.57 -11.63
CA GLU A 65 -9.94 -6.23 -12.94
C GLU A 65 -9.38 -7.66 -13.02
N GLY A 66 -9.56 -8.46 -11.96
CA GLY A 66 -9.04 -9.83 -11.90
C GLY A 66 -10.03 -10.95 -11.57
N ASN A 67 -11.33 -10.66 -11.42
CA ASN A 67 -12.34 -11.72 -11.24
C ASN A 67 -13.41 -11.65 -12.32
N SER A 68 -13.01 -12.06 -13.52
CA SER A 68 -13.92 -12.46 -14.59
C SER A 68 -13.32 -13.68 -15.27
N LYS A 69 -13.47 -14.86 -14.66
CA LYS A 69 -14.13 -16.04 -15.25
C LYS A 69 -14.03 -17.25 -14.32
#